data_AF-A0A351E3D9-F1
#
_entry.id   AF-A0A351E3D9-F1
#
_cell.length_a   1.000
_cell.length_b   1.000
_cell.length_c   1.000
_cell.angle_alpha   90.00
_cell.angle_beta   90.00
_cell.angle_gamma   90.00
#
_symmetry.space_group_name_H-M   'P 1'
#
loop_
_entity.id
_entity.type
_entity.pdbx_description
1 polymer ?
#
loop_
_entity_poly.entity_id
_entity_poly.type
_entity_poly.pdbx_seq_one_letter_code
_entity_poly.pdbx_strand_id
1 'polypeptide(L)'
;MNFISKLFKKKEEETEVVSKGSVEEFVTLIRVYYQAVMAVQLGITNLNILNDMALFKRMLKIPTQNNKLGIAEKSRSRKILMQEYGLNENFFKEIDASIKKNCKTQNDIKSYFIMYQGFNNDLFSLLDNLMQWKFRFSMLVKKLLYSQTQKTIHEIVTRSEWKDVSVQKVAWRIRKYKETLGYSEEWMTDFVYNVVLMAKEDAKRQKKEDK
;
A
#
# COMPACT_ATOMS: atom_id res chain seq x y z
N MET A 1 19.83 -1.86 -8.14
CA MET A 1 19.42 -0.55 -8.71
C MET A 1 18.67 -0.74 -10.03
N ASN A 2 17.46 -1.31 -10.07
CA ASN A 2 16.75 -1.55 -11.35
C ASN A 2 15.23 -1.80 -11.23
N PHE A 3 14.59 -1.17 -10.26
CA PHE A 3 13.23 -1.50 -9.84
C PHE A 3 12.15 -0.84 -10.72
N ILE A 4 12.13 0.50 -10.72
CA ILE A 4 11.18 1.25 -11.54
C ILE A 4 11.45 1.06 -13.05
N SER A 5 12.69 0.79 -13.48
CA SER A 5 13.00 0.49 -14.89
C SER A 5 12.29 -0.76 -15.42
N LYS A 6 12.01 -1.77 -14.58
CA LYS A 6 11.21 -2.95 -14.95
C LYS A 6 9.73 -2.63 -15.14
N LEU A 7 9.19 -1.65 -14.39
CA LEU A 7 7.81 -1.19 -14.53
C LEU A 7 7.57 -0.50 -15.90
N PHE A 8 8.61 0.12 -16.47
CA PHE A 8 8.51 0.86 -17.75
C PHE A 8 8.90 0.06 -19.00
N LYS A 9 9.77 -0.94 -18.88
CA LYS A 9 10.14 -1.81 -20.01
C LYS A 9 9.02 -2.79 -20.43
N LYS A 10 7.99 -2.96 -19.62
CA LYS A 10 6.96 -4.00 -19.79
C LYS A 10 5.81 -3.66 -20.75
N LYS A 11 5.87 -2.53 -21.45
CA LYS A 11 4.80 -2.10 -22.37
C LYS A 11 4.86 -2.70 -23.77
N GLU A 12 5.89 -3.48 -24.11
CA GLU A 12 6.10 -3.99 -25.48
C GLU A 12 5.75 -5.47 -25.70
N GLU A 13 5.41 -6.24 -24.65
CA GLU A 13 5.06 -7.66 -24.80
C GLU A 13 3.63 -7.93 -24.30
N GLU A 14 2.67 -7.94 -25.22
CA GLU A 14 1.33 -8.45 -25.00
C GLU A 14 1.33 -9.99 -25.00
N THR A 15 0.42 -10.59 -24.21
CA THR A 15 0.11 -12.03 -24.06
C THR A 15 0.83 -12.87 -22.98
N GLU A 16 1.28 -12.25 -21.89
CA GLU A 16 1.37 -12.96 -20.60
C GLU A 16 0.72 -12.14 -19.50
N VAL A 17 0.08 -12.82 -18.54
CA VAL A 17 -0.55 -12.24 -17.34
C VAL A 17 0.30 -11.09 -16.84
N VAL A 18 -0.18 -9.84 -17.01
CA VAL A 18 0.52 -8.61 -16.63
C VAL A 18 1.10 -8.80 -15.25
N SER A 19 2.40 -9.10 -15.20
CA SER A 19 3.02 -9.46 -13.94
C SER A 19 3.06 -8.17 -13.14
N LYS A 20 2.22 -8.10 -12.10
CA LYS A 20 2.24 -7.01 -11.14
C LYS A 20 3.67 -6.89 -10.59
N GLY A 21 4.07 -5.65 -10.29
CA GLY A 21 5.36 -5.38 -9.67
C GLY A 21 5.57 -6.16 -8.37
N SER A 22 6.79 -6.18 -7.84
CA SER A 22 7.05 -6.85 -6.54
C SER A 22 6.29 -6.18 -5.39
N VAL A 23 6.19 -6.86 -4.25
CA VAL A 23 5.57 -6.28 -3.03
C VAL A 23 6.21 -4.94 -2.66
N GLU A 24 7.54 -4.86 -2.71
CA GLU A 24 8.29 -3.65 -2.41
C GLU A 24 7.88 -2.51 -3.35
N GLU A 25 7.60 -2.83 -4.62
CA GLU A 25 7.30 -1.90 -5.73
C GLU A 25 5.98 -1.20 -5.48
N PHE A 26 4.97 -2.00 -5.14
CA PHE A 26 3.68 -1.49 -4.75
C PHE A 26 3.75 -0.63 -3.48
N VAL A 27 4.39 -1.12 -2.41
CA VAL A 27 4.45 -0.38 -1.14
C VAL A 27 5.23 0.94 -1.32
N THR A 28 6.28 0.95 -2.15
CA THR A 28 7.02 2.16 -2.49
C THR A 28 6.15 3.15 -3.27
N LEU A 29 5.40 2.70 -4.28
CA LEU A 29 4.46 3.55 -5.02
C LEU A 29 3.38 4.16 -4.11
N ILE A 30 2.88 3.38 -3.14
CA ILE A 30 1.95 3.89 -2.12
C ILE A 30 2.65 4.98 -1.29
N ARG A 31 3.86 4.74 -0.78
CA ARG A 31 4.62 5.77 -0.01
C ARG A 31 4.89 7.04 -0.83
N VAL A 32 5.17 6.90 -2.13
CA VAL A 32 5.29 8.06 -3.05
C VAL A 32 4.00 8.86 -3.07
N TYR A 33 2.84 8.21 -3.18
CA TYR A 33 1.55 8.90 -3.15
C TYR A 33 1.35 9.64 -1.81
N TYR A 34 1.63 9.01 -0.68
CA TYR A 34 1.55 9.65 0.65
C TYR A 34 2.46 10.88 0.74
N GLN A 35 3.73 10.74 0.36
CA GLN A 35 4.70 11.83 0.39
C GLN A 35 4.31 12.97 -0.55
N ALA A 36 3.75 12.66 -1.72
CA ALA A 36 3.27 13.65 -2.67
C ALA A 36 2.05 14.43 -2.14
N VAL A 37 1.12 13.76 -1.44
CA VAL A 37 0.00 14.43 -0.75
C VAL A 37 0.52 15.35 0.35
N MET A 38 1.46 14.87 1.18
CA MET A 38 2.10 15.68 2.23
C MET A 38 2.82 16.89 1.63
N ALA A 39 3.52 16.74 0.50
CA ALA A 39 4.21 17.83 -0.17
C ALA A 39 3.25 18.95 -0.59
N VAL A 40 2.14 18.57 -1.23
CA VAL A 40 1.11 19.51 -1.68
C VAL A 40 0.43 20.20 -0.50
N GLN A 41 0.06 19.45 0.53
CA GLN A 41 -0.69 19.96 1.68
C GLN A 41 0.15 20.88 2.57
N LEU A 42 1.41 20.53 2.81
CA LEU A 42 2.31 21.24 3.74
C LEU A 42 3.21 22.26 3.03
N GLY A 43 3.10 22.40 1.71
CA GLY A 43 3.92 23.32 0.93
C GLY A 43 5.42 22.98 0.95
N ILE A 44 5.77 21.69 0.94
CA ILE A 44 7.16 21.25 1.06
C ILE A 44 7.90 21.54 -0.25
N THR A 45 9.03 22.25 -0.12
CA THR A 45 9.94 22.56 -1.23
C THR A 45 11.25 21.78 -1.14
N ASN A 46 11.62 21.30 0.05
CA ASN A 46 12.82 20.49 0.26
C ASN A 46 12.55 18.99 0.00
N LEU A 47 13.04 18.49 -1.14
CA LEU A 47 12.90 17.09 -1.56
C LEU A 47 13.50 16.08 -0.57
N ASN A 48 14.51 16.46 0.23
CA ASN A 48 15.20 15.55 1.14
C ASN A 48 14.32 15.08 2.31
N ILE A 49 13.19 15.75 2.55
CA ILE A 49 12.20 15.35 3.57
C ILE A 49 11.36 14.16 3.07
N LEU A 50 11.30 13.95 1.75
CA LEU A 50 10.37 13.03 1.08
C LEU A 50 11.15 12.06 0.17
N ASN A 51 11.90 11.14 0.78
CA ASN A 51 12.90 10.31 0.09
C ASN A 51 12.33 9.44 -1.03
N ASP A 52 11.20 8.78 -0.83
CA ASP A 52 10.59 7.91 -1.85
C ASP A 52 10.11 8.75 -3.05
N MET A 53 9.43 9.88 -2.78
CA MET A 53 8.98 10.82 -3.81
C MET A 53 10.16 11.43 -4.57
N ALA A 54 11.23 11.81 -3.88
CA ALA A 54 12.43 12.36 -4.49
C ALA A 54 13.16 11.35 -5.37
N LEU A 55 13.23 10.09 -4.95
CA LEU A 55 13.75 9.01 -5.79
C LEU A 55 12.85 8.78 -7.02
N PHE A 56 11.53 8.69 -6.81
CA PHE A 56 10.55 8.50 -7.88
C PHE A 56 10.62 9.60 -8.94
N LYS A 57 10.66 10.87 -8.50
CA LYS A 57 10.79 12.04 -9.37
C LYS A 57 12.07 11.99 -10.22
N ARG A 58 13.22 11.68 -9.60
CA ARG A 58 14.52 11.58 -10.30
C ARG A 58 14.53 10.46 -11.31
N MET A 59 14.07 9.28 -10.92
CA MET A 59 14.04 8.09 -11.77
C MET A 59 13.16 8.27 -13.01
N LEU A 60 12.01 8.93 -12.84
CA LEU A 60 11.02 9.12 -13.90
C LEU A 60 11.10 10.48 -14.59
N LYS A 61 12.10 11.29 -14.22
CA LYS A 61 12.28 12.66 -14.74
C LYS A 61 10.97 13.46 -14.72
N ILE A 62 10.21 13.33 -13.62
CA ILE A 62 8.91 13.98 -13.50
C ILE A 62 9.13 15.49 -13.35
N PRO A 63 8.58 16.34 -14.25
CA PRO A 63 8.72 17.77 -14.12
C PRO A 63 7.91 18.28 -12.93
N THR A 64 8.41 19.32 -12.26
CA THR A 64 7.63 20.04 -11.25
C THR A 64 6.49 20.77 -11.95
N GLN A 65 5.29 20.74 -11.36
CA GLN A 65 4.11 21.43 -11.91
C GLN A 65 3.79 22.65 -11.05
N ASN A 66 3.55 23.80 -11.70
CA ASN A 66 3.24 25.07 -11.04
C ASN A 66 4.26 25.44 -9.94
N ASN A 67 5.54 25.14 -10.17
CA ASN A 67 6.64 25.32 -9.20
C ASN A 67 6.40 24.64 -7.83
N LYS A 68 5.50 23.66 -7.74
CA LYS A 68 5.17 22.92 -6.52
C LYS A 68 5.52 21.44 -6.66
N LEU A 69 6.16 20.90 -5.62
CA LEU A 69 6.39 19.46 -5.50
C LEU A 69 5.08 18.73 -5.17
N GLY A 70 5.02 17.46 -5.56
CA GLY A 70 3.95 16.54 -5.20
C GLY A 70 2.76 16.56 -6.15
N ILE A 71 2.53 17.60 -6.95
CA ILE A 71 1.38 17.62 -7.88
C ILE A 71 1.54 16.54 -8.97
N ALA A 72 2.66 16.59 -9.69
CA ALA A 72 2.94 15.66 -10.78
C ALA A 72 3.20 14.24 -10.26
N GLU A 73 3.91 14.12 -9.14
CA GLU A 73 4.24 12.84 -8.51
C GLU A 73 2.98 12.14 -7.96
N LYS A 74 2.05 12.90 -7.35
CA LYS A 74 0.74 12.40 -6.91
C LYS A 74 -0.06 11.87 -8.09
N SER A 75 -0.19 12.65 -9.15
CA SER A 75 -0.93 12.24 -10.37
C SER A 75 -0.32 10.99 -11.01
N ARG A 76 1.01 10.95 -11.14
CA ARG A 76 1.71 9.82 -11.78
C ARG A 76 1.64 8.54 -10.96
N SER A 77 1.91 8.61 -9.65
CA SER A 77 1.83 7.45 -8.75
C SER A 77 0.40 6.91 -8.69
N ARG A 78 -0.61 7.79 -8.58
CA ARG A 78 -2.02 7.41 -8.64
C ARG A 78 -2.37 6.66 -9.92
N LYS A 79 -1.99 7.20 -11.08
CA LYS A 79 -2.26 6.57 -12.38
C LYS A 79 -1.67 5.16 -12.45
N ILE A 80 -0.42 4.98 -12.03
CA ILE A 80 0.23 3.66 -11.99
C ILE A 80 -0.52 2.73 -11.03
N LEU A 81 -0.85 3.21 -9.83
CA LEU A 81 -1.56 2.42 -8.81
C LEU A 81 -2.96 1.96 -9.28
N MET A 82 -3.67 2.80 -10.02
CA MET A 82 -4.96 2.43 -10.62
C MET A 82 -4.79 1.42 -11.77
N GLN A 83 -3.86 1.69 -12.70
CA GLN A 83 -3.71 0.89 -13.92
C GLN A 83 -3.12 -0.49 -13.65
N GLU A 84 -2.07 -0.57 -12.82
CA GLU A 84 -1.32 -1.81 -12.61
C GLU A 84 -1.87 -2.64 -11.45
N TYR A 85 -2.46 -1.98 -10.44
CA TYR A 85 -2.92 -2.64 -9.21
C TYR A 85 -4.44 -2.66 -9.04
N GLY A 86 -5.17 -1.93 -9.89
CA GLY A 86 -6.64 -1.91 -9.85
C GLY A 86 -7.22 -1.17 -8.64
N LEU A 87 -6.45 -0.26 -8.03
CA LEU A 87 -6.93 0.57 -6.93
C LEU A 87 -7.94 1.60 -7.43
N ASN A 88 -8.99 1.85 -6.64
CA ASN A 88 -10.04 2.78 -7.00
C ASN A 88 -9.75 4.22 -6.53
N GLU A 89 -10.53 5.19 -7.01
CA GLU A 89 -10.39 6.60 -6.65
C GLU A 89 -10.56 6.86 -5.14
N ASN A 90 -11.45 6.11 -4.48
CA ASN A 90 -11.76 6.27 -3.06
C ASN A 90 -10.57 5.87 -2.17
N PHE A 91 -9.81 4.85 -2.56
CA PHE A 91 -8.58 4.44 -1.90
C PHE A 91 -7.64 5.63 -1.65
N PHE A 92 -7.48 6.48 -2.66
CA PHE A 92 -6.64 7.67 -2.60
C PHE A 92 -7.28 8.81 -1.82
N LYS A 93 -8.60 8.98 -1.89
CA LYS A 93 -9.31 10.00 -1.11
C LYS A 93 -9.18 9.77 0.39
N GLU A 94 -9.17 8.51 0.83
CA GLU A 94 -8.93 8.17 2.24
C GLU A 94 -7.50 8.48 2.68
N ILE A 95 -6.50 8.26 1.82
CA ILE A 95 -5.12 8.69 2.10
C ILE A 95 -5.04 10.22 2.22
N ASP A 96 -5.65 10.94 1.29
CA ASP A 96 -5.73 12.40 1.31
C ASP A 96 -6.39 12.89 2.61
N ALA A 97 -7.51 12.29 3.01
CA ALA A 97 -8.23 12.64 4.24
C ALA A 97 -7.42 12.31 5.50
N SER A 98 -6.75 11.15 5.53
CA SER A 98 -5.87 10.75 6.64
C SER A 98 -4.73 11.75 6.84
N ILE A 99 -4.04 12.13 5.77
CA ILE A 99 -2.94 13.11 5.83
C ILE A 99 -3.49 14.49 6.19
N LYS A 100 -4.64 14.88 5.66
CA LYS A 100 -5.33 16.12 6.05
C LYS A 100 -5.64 16.17 7.53
N LYS A 101 -6.08 15.05 8.12
CA LYS A 101 -6.42 14.93 9.54
C LYS A 101 -5.15 14.95 10.41
N ASN A 102 -4.14 14.16 10.06
CA ASN A 102 -3.05 13.80 10.96
C ASN A 102 -1.73 14.55 10.72
N CYS A 103 -1.54 15.24 9.59
CA CYS A 103 -0.32 16.00 9.29
C CYS A 103 -0.63 17.48 9.08
N LYS A 104 -0.44 18.31 10.12
CA LYS A 104 -0.69 19.76 10.04
C LYS A 104 0.59 20.55 9.76
N THR A 105 1.72 19.98 10.15
CA THR A 105 3.06 20.57 10.03
C THR A 105 4.05 19.54 9.50
N GLN A 106 5.24 19.99 9.08
CA GLN A 106 6.30 19.09 8.62
C GLN A 106 6.82 18.15 9.73
N ASN A 107 6.73 18.56 11.00
CA ASN A 107 7.13 17.73 12.14
C ASN A 107 6.23 16.48 12.30
N ASP A 108 5.00 16.55 11.81
CA ASP A 108 4.04 15.44 11.91
C ASP A 108 4.33 14.31 10.92
N ILE A 109 5.15 14.56 9.89
CA ILE A 109 5.44 13.58 8.84
C ILE A 109 6.08 12.32 9.43
N LYS A 110 7.08 12.49 10.29
CA LYS A 110 7.79 11.37 10.92
C LYS A 110 6.84 10.57 11.82
N SER A 111 6.09 11.27 12.67
CA SER A 111 5.12 10.66 13.59
C SER A 111 4.02 9.90 12.84
N TYR A 112 3.53 10.46 11.73
CA TYR A 112 2.57 9.81 10.86
C TYR A 112 3.12 8.52 10.25
N PHE A 113 4.35 8.52 9.73
CA PHE A 113 4.94 7.32 9.16
C PHE A 113 5.25 6.25 10.20
N ILE A 114 5.60 6.62 11.44
CA ILE A 114 5.73 5.67 12.56
C ILE A 114 4.38 5.01 12.85
N MET A 115 3.30 5.80 12.91
CA MET A 115 1.94 5.28 13.11
C MET A 115 1.51 4.37 11.96
N TYR A 116 1.73 4.78 10.71
CA TYR A 116 1.41 4.00 9.52
C TYR A 116 2.21 2.69 9.45
N GLN A 117 3.48 2.71 9.83
CA GLN A 117 4.31 1.51 9.91
C GLN A 117 3.82 0.56 11.02
N GLY A 118 3.49 1.09 12.20
CA GLY A 118 2.89 0.30 13.28
C GLY A 118 1.60 -0.39 12.86
N PHE A 119 0.72 0.36 12.18
CA PHE A 119 -0.49 -0.19 11.58
C PHE A 119 -0.21 -1.34 10.61
N ASN A 120 0.71 -1.15 9.65
CA ASN A 120 1.04 -2.18 8.67
C ASN A 120 1.64 -3.42 9.33
N ASN A 121 2.55 -3.24 10.29
CA ASN A 121 3.19 -4.35 11.00
C ASN A 121 2.17 -5.19 11.76
N ASP A 122 1.31 -4.56 12.55
CA ASP A 122 0.25 -5.26 13.29
C ASP A 122 -0.74 -5.93 12.35
N LEU A 123 -1.16 -5.23 11.28
CA LEU A 123 -2.10 -5.74 10.29
C LEU A 123 -1.55 -6.99 9.60
N PHE A 124 -0.34 -6.95 9.04
CA PHE A 124 0.24 -8.08 8.32
C PHE A 124 0.62 -9.23 9.26
N SER A 125 1.08 -8.96 10.48
CA SER A 125 1.34 -9.99 11.49
C SER A 125 0.07 -10.77 11.85
N LEU A 126 -1.02 -10.05 12.11
CA LEU A 126 -2.30 -10.68 12.44
C LEU A 126 -2.90 -11.43 11.24
N LEU A 127 -2.80 -10.85 10.05
CA LEU A 127 -3.24 -11.49 8.81
C LEU A 127 -2.47 -12.79 8.53
N ASP A 128 -1.15 -12.80 8.73
CA ASP A 128 -0.35 -14.01 8.58
C ASP A 128 -0.86 -15.11 9.51
N ASN A 129 -1.00 -14.82 10.81
CA ASN A 129 -1.56 -15.74 11.80
C ASN A 129 -2.96 -16.28 11.40
N LEU A 130 -3.89 -15.38 11.04
CA LEU A 130 -5.28 -15.76 10.73
C LEU A 130 -5.46 -16.45 9.37
N MET A 131 -4.51 -16.29 8.43
CA MET A 131 -4.64 -16.80 7.06
C MET A 131 -3.64 -17.89 6.69
N GLN A 132 -2.82 -18.39 7.62
CA GLN A 132 -1.84 -19.48 7.37
C GLN A 132 -2.43 -20.68 6.61
N TRP A 133 -3.67 -21.07 6.91
CA TRP A 133 -4.36 -22.19 6.25
C TRP A 133 -5.13 -21.79 4.99
N LYS A 134 -5.74 -20.59 4.98
CA LYS A 134 -6.60 -20.10 3.88
C LYS A 134 -5.79 -19.80 2.61
N PHE A 135 -4.50 -19.54 2.74
CA PHE A 135 -3.62 -19.29 1.61
C PHE A 135 -3.07 -20.55 0.93
N ARG A 136 -3.24 -21.74 1.51
CA ARG A 136 -2.78 -22.99 0.89
C ARG A 136 -3.70 -23.45 -0.25
N PHE A 137 -4.91 -22.90 -0.36
CA PHE A 137 -5.86 -23.23 -1.42
C PHE A 137 -5.83 -22.23 -2.60
N SER A 138 -5.57 -22.81 -3.77
CA SER A 138 -5.75 -22.37 -5.16
C SER A 138 -5.70 -20.87 -5.51
N MET A 139 -4.71 -20.52 -6.33
CA MET A 139 -4.54 -19.27 -7.09
C MET A 139 -5.70 -18.99 -8.08
N LEU A 140 -6.52 -19.98 -8.41
CA LEU A 140 -7.39 -19.91 -9.59
C LEU A 140 -8.53 -18.89 -9.48
N VAL A 141 -8.80 -18.32 -8.30
CA VAL A 141 -9.92 -17.39 -8.11
C VAL A 141 -9.48 -16.13 -7.35
N LYS A 142 -9.02 -15.11 -8.07
CA LYS A 142 -8.72 -13.76 -7.54
C LYS A 142 -9.88 -13.20 -6.71
N LYS A 143 -11.13 -13.45 -7.13
CA LYS A 143 -12.35 -13.06 -6.39
C LYS A 143 -12.48 -13.75 -5.03
N LEU A 144 -12.08 -15.02 -4.93
CA LEU A 144 -12.11 -15.76 -3.66
C LEU A 144 -11.06 -15.21 -2.69
N LEU A 145 -9.85 -14.93 -3.20
CA LEU A 145 -8.80 -14.30 -2.41
C LEU A 145 -9.28 -12.97 -1.83
N TYR A 146 -9.87 -12.11 -2.67
CA TYR A 146 -10.43 -10.84 -2.24
C TYR A 146 -11.52 -11.03 -1.16
N SER A 147 -12.48 -11.92 -1.40
CA SER A 147 -13.55 -12.21 -0.43
C SER A 147 -13.02 -12.74 0.91
N GLN A 148 -11.99 -13.59 0.89
CA GLN A 148 -11.33 -14.07 2.10
C GLN A 148 -10.60 -12.95 2.84
N THR A 149 -9.88 -12.09 2.11
CA THR A 149 -9.25 -10.90 2.69
C THR A 149 -10.29 -10.03 3.36
N GLN A 150 -11.39 -9.70 2.67
CA GLN A 150 -12.48 -8.90 3.21
C GLN A 150 -13.06 -9.51 4.50
N LYS A 151 -13.33 -10.82 4.52
CA LYS A 151 -13.83 -11.51 5.72
C LYS A 151 -12.85 -11.44 6.89
N THR A 152 -11.56 -11.63 6.63
CA THR A 152 -10.54 -11.54 7.68
C THR A 152 -10.40 -10.12 8.20
N ILE A 153 -10.41 -9.11 7.32
CA ILE A 153 -10.39 -7.69 7.73
C ILE A 153 -11.61 -7.36 8.57
N HIS A 154 -12.79 -7.80 8.15
CA HIS A 154 -14.02 -7.63 8.90
C HIS A 154 -13.90 -8.22 10.30
N GLU A 155 -13.43 -9.46 10.42
CA GLU A 155 -13.20 -10.13 11.69
C GLU A 155 -12.22 -9.34 12.59
N ILE A 156 -11.12 -8.85 12.02
CA ILE A 156 -10.12 -8.02 12.73
C ILE A 156 -10.78 -6.76 13.31
N VAL A 157 -11.69 -6.11 12.58
CA VAL A 157 -12.27 -4.82 13.02
C VAL A 157 -13.54 -4.94 13.85
N THR A 158 -14.30 -6.04 13.75
CA THR A 158 -15.60 -6.18 14.44
C THR A 158 -15.60 -7.17 15.60
N ARG A 159 -14.79 -8.24 15.56
CA ARG A 159 -14.86 -9.33 16.55
C ARG A 159 -14.52 -8.87 17.96
N SER A 160 -15.43 -8.96 18.91
CA SER A 160 -15.18 -8.53 20.30
C SER A 160 -14.19 -9.43 21.04
N GLU A 161 -14.34 -10.75 20.90
CA GLU A 161 -13.64 -11.76 21.69
C GLU A 161 -12.80 -12.70 20.82
N TRP A 162 -11.56 -12.92 21.23
CA TRP A 162 -10.66 -13.88 20.60
C TRP A 162 -10.24 -14.96 21.59
N LYS A 163 -9.98 -16.17 21.08
CA LYS A 163 -9.48 -17.27 21.91
C LYS A 163 -8.12 -16.96 22.53
N ASP A 164 -7.28 -16.24 21.79
CA ASP A 164 -5.95 -15.82 22.22
C ASP A 164 -5.95 -14.32 22.56
N VAL A 165 -5.59 -14.01 23.80
CA VAL A 165 -5.51 -12.64 24.31
C VAL A 165 -4.48 -11.80 23.55
N SER A 166 -3.40 -12.41 23.05
CA SER A 166 -2.38 -11.71 22.26
C SER A 166 -2.96 -11.24 20.91
N VAL A 167 -3.72 -12.11 20.25
CA VAL A 167 -4.46 -11.82 19.00
C VAL A 167 -5.49 -10.71 19.24
N GLN A 168 -6.23 -10.77 20.36
CA GLN A 168 -7.17 -9.72 20.75
C GLN A 168 -6.50 -8.36 20.91
N LYS A 169 -5.35 -8.30 21.60
CA LYS A 169 -4.59 -7.06 21.81
C LYS A 169 -4.12 -6.46 20.48
N VAL A 170 -3.64 -7.28 19.54
CA VAL A 170 -3.22 -6.82 18.21
C VAL A 170 -4.43 -6.29 17.43
N ALA A 171 -5.55 -7.02 17.41
CA ALA A 171 -6.78 -6.57 16.75
C ALA A 171 -7.28 -5.22 17.28
N TRP A 172 -7.22 -5.00 18.60
CA TRP A 172 -7.56 -3.72 19.21
C TRP A 172 -6.62 -2.59 18.81
N ARG A 173 -5.31 -2.84 18.70
CA ARG A 173 -4.37 -1.83 18.18
C ARG A 173 -4.67 -1.47 16.73
N ILE A 174 -4.95 -2.46 15.88
CA ILE A 174 -5.34 -2.23 14.48
C ILE A 174 -6.60 -1.34 14.41
N ARG A 175 -7.60 -1.56 15.26
CA ARG A 175 -8.80 -0.72 15.31
C ARG A 175 -8.47 0.72 15.70
N LYS A 176 -7.62 0.93 16.71
CA LYS A 176 -7.16 2.27 17.09
C LYS A 176 -6.41 2.96 15.96
N TYR A 177 -5.52 2.24 15.27
CA TYR A 177 -4.85 2.78 14.09
C TYR A 177 -5.83 3.14 12.98
N LYS A 178 -6.77 2.25 12.66
CA LYS A 178 -7.82 2.47 11.66
C LYS A 178 -8.63 3.72 11.98
N GLU A 179 -9.02 3.94 13.23
CA GLU A 179 -9.76 5.13 13.66
C GLU A 179 -8.93 6.42 13.54
N THR A 180 -7.66 6.38 13.97
CA THR A 180 -6.78 7.55 13.89
C THR A 180 -6.47 7.91 12.44
N LEU A 181 -6.04 6.93 11.63
CA LEU A 181 -5.75 7.07 10.20
C LEU A 181 -7.03 7.35 9.39
N GLY A 182 -8.19 6.89 9.85
CA GLY A 182 -9.46 7.10 9.16
C GLY A 182 -9.67 6.22 7.93
N TYR A 183 -9.09 5.01 7.92
CA TYR A 183 -9.27 4.06 6.82
C TYR A 183 -10.53 3.22 6.97
N SER A 184 -11.21 2.92 5.88
CA SER A 184 -12.33 2.00 5.80
C SER A 184 -11.89 0.53 5.77
N GLU A 185 -12.83 -0.40 5.97
CA GLU A 185 -12.57 -1.83 5.73
C GLU A 185 -12.23 -2.11 4.27
N GLU A 186 -12.83 -1.35 3.33
CA GLU A 186 -12.55 -1.45 1.89
C GLU A 186 -11.10 -1.07 1.60
N TRP A 187 -10.63 0.06 2.12
CA TRP A 187 -9.24 0.50 1.96
C TRP A 187 -8.26 -0.56 2.47
N MET A 188 -8.53 -1.09 3.67
CA MET A 188 -7.71 -2.14 4.28
C MET A 188 -7.70 -3.41 3.42
N THR A 189 -8.86 -3.79 2.87
CA THR A 189 -9.03 -4.96 2.02
C THR A 189 -8.25 -4.82 0.72
N ASP A 190 -8.40 -3.70 0.01
CA ASP A 190 -7.72 -3.43 -1.27
C ASP A 190 -6.20 -3.41 -1.13
N PHE A 191 -5.70 -2.80 -0.05
CA PHE A 191 -4.28 -2.76 0.27
C PHE A 191 -3.71 -4.16 0.53
N VAL A 192 -4.33 -4.90 1.44
CA VAL A 192 -3.88 -6.25 1.84
C VAL A 192 -3.99 -7.23 0.69
N TYR A 193 -5.09 -7.19 -0.06
CA TYR A 193 -5.31 -8.04 -1.22
C TYR A 193 -4.16 -7.91 -2.23
N ASN A 194 -3.77 -6.66 -2.56
CA ASN A 194 -2.68 -6.43 -3.49
C ASN A 194 -1.34 -6.92 -2.94
N VAL A 195 -1.00 -6.62 -1.68
CA VAL A 195 0.24 -7.13 -1.04
C VAL A 195 0.31 -8.65 -1.09
N VAL A 196 -0.76 -9.33 -0.68
CA VAL A 196 -0.84 -10.79 -0.66
C VAL A 196 -0.75 -11.38 -2.06
N LEU A 197 -1.45 -10.80 -3.04
CA LEU A 197 -1.42 -11.26 -4.42
C LEU A 197 0.00 -11.22 -4.97
N MET A 198 0.72 -10.11 -4.78
CA MET A 198 2.11 -9.99 -5.24
C MET A 198 3.06 -10.90 -4.49
N ALA A 199 2.96 -11.01 -3.16
CA ALA A 199 3.80 -11.91 -2.37
C ALA A 199 3.69 -13.36 -2.88
N LYS A 200 2.47 -13.76 -3.28
CA LYS A 200 2.22 -15.08 -3.88
C LYS A 200 2.72 -15.20 -5.31
N GLU A 201 2.73 -14.13 -6.09
CA GLU A 201 3.31 -14.10 -7.45
C GLU A 201 4.84 -14.15 -7.38
N ASP A 202 5.46 -13.40 -6.47
CA ASP A 202 6.90 -13.43 -6.15
C ASP A 202 7.36 -14.84 -5.76
N ALA A 203 6.66 -15.48 -4.82
CA ALA A 203 6.98 -16.84 -4.38
C ALA A 203 6.86 -17.89 -5.51
N LYS A 204 6.02 -17.67 -6.52
CA LYS A 204 5.92 -18.58 -7.69
C LYS A 204 7.04 -18.37 -8.68
N ARG A 205 7.49 -17.13 -8.87
CA ARG A 205 8.62 -16.80 -9.74
C ARG A 205 9.89 -17.46 -9.23
N GLN A 206 10.18 -17.31 -7.94
CA GLN A 206 11.34 -17.95 -7.29
C GLN A 206 11.33 -19.46 -7.51
N LYS A 207 10.20 -20.14 -7.27
CA LYS A 207 10.06 -21.58 -7.51
C LYS A 207 10.24 -22.03 -8.98
N LYS A 208 10.06 -21.12 -9.95
CA LYS A 208 10.29 -21.42 -11.36
C LYS A 208 11.75 -21.16 -11.76
N GLU A 209 12.40 -20.18 -11.15
CA GLU A 209 13.83 -19.88 -11.35
C GLU A 209 14.73 -20.94 -10.71
N ASP A 210 14.28 -21.59 -9.63
CA ASP A 210 14.97 -22.69 -8.95
C ASP A 210 14.78 -24.07 -9.63
N LYS A 211 14.07 -24.13 -10.77
CA LYS A 211 13.80 -25.36 -11.54
C LYS A 211 14.45 -25.31 -12.91
#